data_AF-A0A976PIG6-F1
#
_entry.id   AF-A0A976PIG6-F1
#
_cell.length_a   1.000
_cell.length_b   1.000
_cell.length_c   1.000
_cell.angle_alpha   90.00
_cell.angle_beta   90.00
_cell.angle_gamma   90.00
#
_symmetry.space_group_name_H-M   'P 1'
#
loop_
_entity.id
_entity.type
_entity.pdbx_description
1 polymer ?
#
loop_
_entity_poly.entity_id
_entity_poly.type
_entity_poly.pdbx_seq_one_letter_code
_entity_poly.pdbx_strand_id
1 'polypeptide(L)'
;MYENQQFQWQFLHPRYWLTWLGIACWWLLVMLPYPLIIWLGTQVGAVMYWLGGYRRQVAEINLRLCFPEMDEEERRKLLRDNFTSYGIAFFEIGIAWWWPSGRFNRL
;
A
#
# COMPACT_ATOMS: atom_id res chain seq x y z
N MET A 1 5.04 27.38 14.90
CA MET A 1 5.75 26.30 15.61
C MET A 1 6.14 25.24 14.59
N TYR A 2 7.28 25.38 13.95
CA TYR A 2 7.91 24.24 13.26
C TYR A 2 8.99 23.76 14.21
N GLU A 3 8.66 22.76 15.02
CA GLU A 3 9.69 22.04 15.76
C GLU A 3 10.66 21.44 14.74
N ASN A 4 11.94 21.72 14.95
CA ASN A 4 13.03 21.08 14.22
C ASN A 4 12.89 19.56 14.43
N GLN A 5 12.29 18.86 13.47
CA GLN A 5 12.19 17.39 13.48
C GLN A 5 13.57 16.79 13.18
N GLN A 6 14.47 16.95 14.13
CA GLN A 6 15.80 16.35 14.08
C GLN A 6 15.71 14.88 14.44
N PHE A 7 16.50 14.06 13.75
CA PHE A 7 16.64 12.66 14.11
C PHE A 7 17.16 12.55 15.54
N GLN A 8 16.46 11.79 16.38
CA GLN A 8 16.86 11.56 17.75
C GLN A 8 17.34 10.12 17.89
N TRP A 9 18.49 9.92 18.54
CA TRP A 9 19.09 8.61 18.78
C TRP A 9 18.15 7.63 19.51
N GLN A 10 17.15 8.14 20.23
CA GLN A 10 16.11 7.32 20.85
C GLN A 10 15.30 6.46 19.85
N PHE A 11 15.27 6.82 18.57
CA PHE A 11 14.61 6.03 17.53
C PHE A 11 15.35 4.72 17.20
N LEU A 12 16.61 4.56 17.64
CA LEU A 12 17.37 3.31 17.49
C LEU A 12 17.20 2.35 18.68
N HIS A 13 16.43 2.74 19.71
CA HIS A 13 16.16 1.88 20.86
C HIS A 13 15.55 0.53 20.42
N PRO A 14 15.87 -0.60 21.09
CA PRO A 14 15.39 -1.93 20.70
C PRO A 14 13.87 -2.04 20.48
N ARG A 15 13.08 -1.20 21.16
CA ARG A 15 11.62 -1.09 20.97
C ARG A 15 11.20 -0.81 19.52
N TYR A 16 12.06 -0.15 18.74
CA TYR A 16 11.78 0.24 17.35
C TYR A 16 12.42 -0.67 16.31
N TRP A 17 13.22 -1.66 16.73
CA TRP A 17 13.91 -2.53 15.78
C TRP A 17 12.96 -3.29 14.86
N LEU A 18 11.78 -3.68 15.34
CA LEU A 18 10.77 -4.31 14.49
C LEU A 18 10.27 -3.36 13.39
N THR A 19 10.08 -2.07 13.72
CA THR A 19 9.71 -1.05 12.74
C THR A 19 10.83 -0.86 11.72
N TRP A 20 12.09 -0.73 12.16
CA TRP A 20 13.24 -0.62 11.26
C TRP A 20 13.41 -1.85 10.37
N LEU A 21 13.23 -3.05 10.93
CA LEU A 21 13.25 -4.30 10.18
C LEU A 21 12.15 -4.31 9.11
N GLY A 22 10.93 -3.92 9.46
CA GLY A 22 9.82 -3.82 8.51
C GLY A 22 10.11 -2.83 7.38
N ILE A 23 10.66 -1.66 7.69
CA ILE A 23 11.08 -0.66 6.69
C ILE A 23 12.19 -1.22 5.80
N ALA A 24 13.20 -1.88 6.36
CA ALA A 24 14.30 -2.47 5.61
C ALA A 24 13.82 -3.61 4.68
N CYS A 25 12.95 -4.50 5.17
CA CYS A 25 12.32 -5.53 4.35
C CYS A 25 11.50 -4.92 3.21
N TRP A 26 10.70 -3.90 3.51
CA TRP A 26 9.89 -3.23 2.49
C TRP A 26 10.76 -2.51 1.45
N TRP A 27 11.82 -1.83 1.88
CA TRP A 27 12.82 -1.24 0.99
C TRP A 27 13.43 -2.27 0.03
N LEU A 28 13.81 -3.45 0.53
CA LEU A 28 14.33 -4.54 -0.31
C LEU A 28 13.31 -5.01 -1.36
N LEU A 29 12.03 -5.16 -0.98
CA LEU A 29 10.96 -5.54 -1.91
C LEU A 29 10.76 -4.49 -3.01
N VAL A 30 10.83 -3.22 -2.66
CA VAL A 30 10.68 -2.10 -3.61
C VAL A 30 11.86 -2.03 -4.60
N MET A 31 13.02 -2.59 -4.28
CA MET A 31 14.15 -2.62 -5.23
C MET A 31 13.95 -3.61 -6.39
N LEU A 32 12.95 -4.48 -6.34
CA LEU A 32 12.62 -5.45 -7.39
C LEU A 32 12.18 -4.77 -8.71
N PRO A 33 12.23 -5.48 -9.85
CA PRO A 33 11.61 -5.05 -11.10
C PRO A 33 10.13 -4.72 -10.96
N TYR A 34 9.65 -3.70 -11.68
CA TYR A 34 8.28 -3.21 -11.59
C TYR A 34 7.18 -4.27 -11.79
N PRO A 35 7.29 -5.23 -12.74
CA PRO A 35 6.30 -6.29 -12.88
C PRO A 35 6.13 -7.16 -11.62
N LEU A 36 7.23 -7.40 -10.89
CA LEU A 36 7.18 -8.15 -9.63
C LEU A 36 6.54 -7.32 -8.52
N ILE A 37 6.79 -6.01 -8.50
CA ILE A 37 6.12 -5.10 -7.55
C ILE A 37 4.61 -5.10 -7.78
N ILE A 38 4.16 -5.02 -9.04
CA ILE A 38 2.72 -5.08 -9.37
C ILE A 38 2.11 -6.42 -8.94
N TRP A 39 2.82 -7.53 -9.18
CA TRP A 39 2.35 -8.84 -8.73
C TRP A 39 2.24 -8.91 -7.20
N LEU A 40 3.28 -8.47 -6.47
CA LEU A 40 3.28 -8.40 -5.00
C LEU A 40 2.15 -7.51 -4.48
N GLY A 41 1.98 -6.31 -5.05
CA GLY A 41 0.90 -5.39 -4.70
C GLY A 41 -0.48 -6.01 -4.89
N THR A 42 -0.67 -6.76 -5.98
CA THR A 42 -1.91 -7.50 -6.21
C THR A 42 -2.15 -8.58 -5.15
N GLN A 43 -1.11 -9.33 -4.76
CA GLN A 43 -1.24 -10.34 -3.70
C GLN A 43 -1.55 -9.70 -2.34
N VAL A 44 -0.88 -8.60 -2.00
CA VAL A 44 -1.16 -7.84 -0.77
C VAL A 44 -2.62 -7.35 -0.78
N GLY A 45 -3.08 -6.80 -1.90
CA GLY A 45 -4.47 -6.39 -2.10
C GLY A 45 -5.48 -7.52 -1.90
N ALA A 46 -5.20 -8.68 -2.49
CA ALA A 46 -6.04 -9.87 -2.34
C ALA A 46 -6.09 -10.36 -0.89
N VAL A 47 -4.95 -10.38 -0.19
CA VAL A 47 -4.89 -10.73 1.24
C VAL A 47 -5.68 -9.72 2.07
N MET A 48 -5.54 -8.41 1.83
CA MET A 48 -6.33 -7.38 2.52
C MET A 48 -7.83 -7.56 2.30
N TYR A 49 -8.24 -7.88 1.08
CA TYR A 49 -9.65 -8.17 0.76
C TYR A 49 -10.16 -9.43 1.48
N TRP A 50 -9.33 -10.48 1.54
CA TRP A 50 -9.68 -11.76 2.17
C TRP A 50 -9.76 -11.67 3.69
N LEU A 51 -8.79 -11.02 4.34
CA LEU A 51 -8.82 -10.73 5.79
C LEU A 51 -10.09 -9.94 6.16
N GLY A 52 -10.61 -9.15 5.22
CA GLY A 52 -11.87 -8.45 5.36
C GLY A 52 -11.84 -7.43 6.51
N GLY A 53 -12.94 -7.37 7.27
CA GLY A 53 -13.07 -6.48 8.42
C GLY A 53 -13.60 -5.09 8.08
N TYR A 54 -13.40 -4.16 9.01
CA TYR A 54 -14.02 -2.84 8.99
C TYR A 54 -13.78 -2.06 7.70
N ARG A 55 -12.54 -2.08 7.17
CA ARG A 55 -12.21 -1.35 5.94
C ARG A 55 -12.98 -1.86 4.72
N ARG A 56 -13.17 -3.17 4.61
CA ARG A 56 -13.96 -3.77 3.52
C ARG A 56 -15.42 -3.41 3.64
N GLN A 57 -15.99 -3.46 4.86
CA GLN A 57 -17.38 -3.08 5.10
C GLN A 57 -17.64 -1.61 4.74
N VAL A 58 -16.75 -0.70 5.17
CA VAL A 58 -16.84 0.72 4.83
C VAL A 58 -16.76 0.93 3.33
N ALA A 59 -15.80 0.30 2.65
CA ALA A 59 -15.66 0.42 1.20
C ALA A 59 -16.90 -0.12 0.45
N GLU A 60 -17.47 -1.25 0.89
CA GLU A 60 -18.70 -1.82 0.32
C GLU A 60 -19.91 -0.88 0.49
N ILE A 61 -20.09 -0.30 1.69
CA ILE A 61 -21.13 0.69 1.95
C ILE A 61 -20.93 1.92 1.06
N ASN A 62 -19.71 2.44 0.99
CA ASN A 62 -19.39 3.59 0.16
C ASN A 62 -19.70 3.31 -1.32
N LEU A 63 -19.34 2.14 -1.84
CA LEU A 63 -19.65 1.78 -3.23
C LEU A 63 -21.16 1.67 -3.47
N ARG A 64 -21.94 1.13 -2.52
CA ARG A 64 -23.40 1.07 -2.62
C ARG A 64 -24.05 2.44 -2.62
N LEU A 65 -23.51 3.38 -1.83
CA LEU A 65 -24.03 4.75 -1.74
C LEU A 65 -23.62 5.61 -2.94
N CYS A 66 -22.38 5.48 -3.41
CA CYS A 66 -21.84 6.29 -4.50
C CYS A 66 -22.21 5.75 -5.89
N PHE A 67 -22.44 4.45 -6.02
CA PHE A 67 -22.78 3.78 -7.29
C PHE A 67 -24.03 2.90 -7.13
N PRO A 68 -25.19 3.49 -6.79
CA PRO A 68 -26.44 2.75 -6.63
C PRO A 68 -26.91 2.08 -7.92
N GLU A 69 -26.58 2.65 -9.08
CA GLU A 69 -26.93 2.16 -10.42
C GLU A 69 -26.15 0.93 -10.89
N MET A 70 -24.96 0.68 -10.31
CA MET A 70 -24.17 -0.52 -10.62
C MET A 70 -24.82 -1.76 -10.00
N ASP A 71 -24.74 -2.88 -10.71
CA ASP A 71 -25.21 -4.13 -10.16
C ASP A 71 -24.27 -4.64 -9.03
N GLU A 72 -24.72 -5.66 -8.30
CA GLU A 72 -23.96 -6.18 -7.17
C GLU A 72 -22.67 -6.91 -7.58
N GLU A 73 -22.61 -7.45 -8.80
CA GLU A 73 -21.40 -8.11 -9.32
C GLU A 73 -20.33 -7.08 -9.72
N GLU A 74 -20.74 -6.03 -10.43
CA GLU A 74 -19.92 -4.88 -10.79
C GLU A 74 -19.36 -4.19 -9.55
N ARG A 75 -20.19 -3.92 -8.53
CA ARG A 75 -19.70 -3.33 -7.27
C ARG A 75 -18.72 -4.24 -6.54
N ARG A 76 -18.95 -5.56 -6.53
CA ARG A 76 -18.01 -6.52 -5.90
C ARG A 76 -16.69 -6.62 -6.66
N LYS A 77 -16.71 -6.54 -7.99
CA LYS A 77 -15.51 -6.45 -8.81
C LYS A 77 -14.75 -5.17 -8.52
N LEU A 78 -15.43 -4.02 -8.54
CA LEU A 78 -14.84 -2.72 -8.23
C LEU A 78 -14.24 -2.68 -6.82
N LEU A 79 -14.91 -3.32 -5.84
CA LEU A 79 -14.38 -3.47 -4.50
C LEU A 79 -13.05 -4.23 -4.51
N ARG A 80 -12.97 -5.39 -5.18
CA ARG A 80 -11.72 -6.17 -5.29
C ARG A 80 -10.61 -5.41 -6.01
N ASP A 81 -10.96 -4.70 -7.08
CA ASP A 81 -10.02 -3.87 -7.83
C ASP A 81 -9.49 -2.73 -6.96
N ASN A 82 -10.34 -2.10 -6.14
CA ASN A 82 -9.92 -1.07 -5.18
C ASN A 82 -8.91 -1.59 -4.15
N PHE A 83 -9.12 -2.79 -3.60
CA PHE A 83 -8.16 -3.42 -2.68
C PHE A 83 -6.84 -3.79 -3.39
N THR A 84 -6.93 -4.24 -4.64
CA THR A 84 -5.75 -4.48 -5.49
C THR A 84 -4.95 -3.19 -5.69
N SER A 85 -5.62 -2.09 -6.02
CA SER A 85 -5.00 -0.76 -6.15
C SER A 85 -4.36 -0.30 -4.84
N TYR A 86 -4.99 -0.54 -3.69
CA TYR A 86 -4.36 -0.22 -2.39
C TYR A 86 -3.05 -0.99 -2.16
N GLY A 87 -3.02 -2.28 -2.50
CA GLY A 87 -1.82 -3.09 -2.36
C GLY A 87 -0.70 -2.64 -3.30
N ILE A 88 -1.03 -2.26 -4.54
CA ILE A 88 -0.07 -1.69 -5.49
C ILE A 88 0.44 -0.32 -5.00
N ALA A 89 -0.47 0.56 -4.61
CA ALA A 89 -0.15 1.91 -4.11
C ALA A 89 0.78 1.87 -2.89
N PHE A 90 0.62 0.85 -2.03
CA PHE A 90 1.56 0.62 -0.93
C PHE A 90 3.00 0.55 -1.44
N PHE A 91 3.31 -0.20 -2.51
CA PHE A 91 4.66 -0.25 -3.05
C PHE A 91 5.04 0.99 -3.87
N GLU A 92 4.11 1.63 -4.56
CA GLU A 92 4.36 2.87 -5.31
C GLU A 92 4.85 4.00 -4.41
N ILE A 93 4.36 4.08 -3.17
CA ILE A 93 4.88 5.01 -2.17
C ILE A 93 6.38 4.75 -1.92
N GLY A 94 6.76 3.48 -1.80
CA GLY A 94 8.16 3.10 -1.66
C GLY A 94 9.00 3.46 -2.89
N ILE A 95 8.47 3.28 -4.10
CA ILE A 95 9.12 3.70 -5.34
C ILE A 95 9.37 5.22 -5.29
N ALA A 96 8.35 6.01 -4.96
CA ALA A 96 8.45 7.46 -4.88
C ALA A 96 9.49 7.93 -3.85
N TRP A 97 9.70 7.18 -2.77
CA TRP A 97 10.67 7.52 -1.73
C TRP A 97 12.10 7.10 -2.05
N TRP A 98 12.29 5.95 -2.69
CA TRP A 98 13.61 5.31 -2.78
C TRP A 98 14.15 5.09 -4.18
N TRP A 99 13.33 5.13 -5.23
CA TRP A 99 13.86 4.99 -6.58
C TRP A 99 14.49 6.29 -7.07
N PRO A 100 15.66 6.23 -7.72
CA PRO A 100 16.20 7.38 -8.42
C PRO A 100 15.31 7.70 -9.63
N SER A 101 15.12 9.00 -9.93
CA SER A 101 14.25 9.46 -11.01
C SER A 101 14.58 8.85 -12.38
N GLY A 102 15.86 8.58 -12.67
CA GLY A 102 16.27 7.92 -13.92
C GLY A 102 15.83 6.46 -14.04
N ARG A 103 15.55 5.77 -12.93
CA ARG A 103 14.93 4.43 -12.96
C ARG A 103 13.42 4.55 -13.19
N PHE A 104 12.77 5.49 -12.51
CA PHE A 104 11.34 5.76 -12.67
C PHE A 104 10.96 6.15 -14.10
N ASN A 105 11.73 7.03 -14.75
CA ASN A 105 11.48 7.49 -16.12
C ASN A 105 11.62 6.40 -17.21
N ARG A 106 12.04 5.18 -16.85
CA ARG A 106 12.21 4.04 -17.77
C ARG A 106 11.12 2.98 -17.62
N LEU A 107 10.17 3.19 -16.70
CA LEU A 107 8.96 2.38 -16.58
C LEU A 107 7.94 2.78 -17.65
#